data_AF-A0A7V7DEL1-F1
#
_entry.id   AF-A0A7V7DEL1-F1
#
_cell.length_a   1.000
_cell.length_b   1.000
_cell.length_c   1.000
_cell.angle_alpha   90.00
_cell.angle_beta   90.00
_cell.angle_gamma   90.00
#
_symmetry.space_group_name_H-M   'P 1'
#
loop_
_entity.id
_entity.type
_entity.pdbx_description
1 polymer ?
#
loop_
_entity_poly.entity_id
_entity_poly.type
_entity_poly.pdbx_seq_one_letter_code
_entity_poly.pdbx_strand_id
1 'polypeptide(L)' 'MKELIKYIAQALVDHPDQVSVAEIEGNQTSVLELKVAKEDLGKVIGKQGRTARAMRTILSAASAKVKKRTVLEIIE' A
#
# COMPACT_ATOMS: atom_id res chain seq x y z
N MET A 1 -9.99 1.49 -1.98
CA MET A 1 -8.85 0.95 -1.19
C MET A 1 -7.56 1.72 -1.45
N LYS A 2 -7.33 2.17 -2.69
CA LYS A 2 -6.28 3.14 -3.05
C LYS A 2 -6.10 4.30 -2.06
N GLU A 3 -7.17 5.06 -1.78
CA GLU A 3 -7.08 6.23 -0.89
C GLU A 3 -6.66 5.88 0.54
N LEU A 4 -7.07 4.71 1.05
CA LEU A 4 -6.65 4.24 2.38
C LEU A 4 -5.13 4.01 2.43
N ILE A 5 -4.58 3.34 1.42
CA ILE A 5 -3.14 3.10 1.35
C ILE A 5 -2.36 4.38 1.13
N LYS A 6 -2.86 5.26 0.25
CA LYS A 6 -2.26 6.57 0.03
C LYS A 6 -2.20 7.36 1.33
N TYR A 7 -3.30 7.44 2.06
CA TYR A 7 -3.38 8.15 3.35
C TYR A 7 -2.39 7.59 4.38
N ILE A 8 -2.34 6.26 4.55
CA ILE A 8 -1.40 5.62 5.49
C ILE A 8 0.04 5.89 5.07
N ALA A 9 0.38 5.71 3.79
CA ALA A 9 1.73 5.91 3.30
C ALA A 9 2.18 7.37 3.46
N GLN A 10 1.32 8.35 3.14
CA GLN A 10 1.62 9.77 3.32
C GLN A 10 1.92 10.14 4.79
N ALA A 11 1.30 9.46 5.75
CA ALA A 11 1.56 9.69 7.17
C ALA A 11 2.88 9.06 7.68
N LEU A 12 3.53 8.19 6.89
CA LEU A 12 4.71 7.42 7.30
C LEU A 12 6.02 7.97 6.71
N VAL A 13 5.94 8.89 5.74
CA VAL A 13 7.07 9.33 4.91
C VAL A 13 7.39 10.80 5.13
N ASP A 14 8.60 11.23 4.79
CA ASP A 14 8.96 12.66 4.85
C ASP A 14 8.49 13.41 3.60
N HIS A 15 8.30 12.72 2.48
CA HIS A 15 7.88 13.29 1.19
C HIS A 15 6.47 12.81 0.80
N PRO A 16 5.39 13.30 1.46
CA PRO A 16 4.01 12.85 1.22
C PRO A 16 3.49 13.21 -0.17
N ASP A 17 4.08 14.19 -0.83
CA ASP A 17 3.80 14.61 -2.20
C ASP A 17 4.30 13.59 -3.25
N GLN A 18 5.32 12.80 -2.91
CA GLN A 18 5.88 11.76 -3.77
C GLN A 18 5.21 10.39 -3.58
N VAL A 19 4.15 10.31 -2.78
CA VAL A 19 3.36 9.08 -2.60
C VAL A 19 2.36 8.96 -3.73
N SER A 20 2.51 7.91 -4.54
CA SER A 20 1.55 7.56 -5.58
C SER A 20 1.08 6.13 -5.44
N VAL A 21 -0.21 5.92 -5.71
CA VAL A 21 -0.83 4.60 -5.68
C VAL A 21 -1.55 4.35 -7.00
N ALA A 22 -1.17 3.30 -7.71
CA ALA A 22 -1.87 2.80 -8.88
C ALA A 22 -2.68 1.55 -8.50
N GLU A 23 -3.83 1.36 -9.14
CA GLU A 23 -4.63 0.16 -8.99
C GLU A 23 -4.74 -0.54 -10.34
N ILE A 24 -4.27 -1.78 -10.40
CA ILE A 24 -4.44 -2.65 -11.55
C ILE A 24 -5.60 -3.59 -11.20
N GLU A 25 -6.75 -3.34 -11.82
CA GLU A 25 -7.94 -4.16 -11.60
C GLU A 25 -7.91 -5.44 -12.44
N GLY A 26 -7.94 -6.59 -11.76
CA GLY A 26 -8.25 -7.87 -12.37
C GLY A 26 -9.64 -8.37 -11.96
N ASN A 27 -10.12 -9.42 -12.63
CA ASN A 27 -11.45 -10.01 -12.38
C ASN A 27 -11.66 -10.49 -10.94
N GLN A 28 -10.65 -11.11 -10.33
CA GLN A 28 -10.73 -11.67 -8.96
C GLN A 28 -9.75 -11.01 -7.99
N THR A 29 -8.68 -10.42 -8.52
CA THR A 29 -7.61 -9.80 -7.73
C THR A 29 -7.31 -8.41 -8.29
N SER A 30 -7.35 -7.39 -7.42
CA SER A 30 -6.74 -6.07 -7.70
C SER A 30 -5.33 -6.05 -7.11
N VAL A 31 -4.40 -5.43 -7.83
CA VAL A 31 -3.06 -5.10 -7.32
C VAL A 31 -3.00 -3.60 -7.06
N LEU A 32 -2.63 -3.23 -5.84
CA LEU A 32 -2.29 -1.85 -5.49
C LEU A 32 -0.78 -1.70 -5.50
N GLU A 33 -0.30 -0.83 -6.37
CA GLU A 33 1.09 -0.49 -6.54
C GLU A 33 1.38 0.82 -5.80
N LEU A 34 2.16 0.76 -4.73
CA LEU A 34 2.60 1.92 -3.94
C LEU A 34 4.02 2.31 -4.35
N LYS A 35 4.18 3.52 -4.89
CA LYS A 35 5.48 4.18 -5.09
C LYS A 35 5.65 5.30 -4.09
N VAL A 36 6.86 5.42 -3.55
CA VAL A 36 7.28 6.48 -2.64
C VAL A 36 8.69 6.94 -3.02
N ALA A 37 9.15 8.06 -2.45
CA ALA A 37 10.53 8.47 -2.59
C ALA A 37 11.48 7.35 -2.11
N LYS A 38 12.63 7.19 -2.78
CA LYS A 38 13.63 6.15 -2.45
C LYS A 38 14.08 6.20 -0.99
N GLU A 39 14.19 7.42 -0.44
CA GLU A 39 14.58 7.70 0.94
C GLU A 39 13.52 7.23 1.96
N ASP A 40 12.26 7.13 1.53
CA ASP A 40 11.11 6.79 2.38
C ASP A 40 10.74 5.30 2.34
N LEU A 41 11.29 4.52 1.38
CA LEU A 41 11.07 3.07 1.27
C LEU A 41 11.29 2.35 2.59
N GLY A 42 12.34 2.70 3.33
CA GLY A 42 12.67 2.09 4.62
C GLY A 42 11.56 2.28 5.67
N LYS A 43 10.88 3.43 5.65
CA LYS A 43 9.80 3.75 6.60
C LYS A 43 8.52 3.01 6.27
N VAL A 44 8.20 2.91 4.98
CA VAL A 44 7.01 2.20 4.47
C VAL A 44 7.14 0.69 4.65
N ILE A 45 8.32 0.11 4.37
CA ILE A 45 8.58 -1.31 4.62
C ILE A 45 8.63 -1.59 6.12
N GLY A 46 9.34 -0.74 6.86
CA GLY A 46 9.58 -0.89 8.29
C GLY A 46 10.55 -2.04 8.61
N LYS A 47 11.02 -2.08 9.86
CA LYS A 47 11.98 -3.11 10.30
C LYS A 47 11.41 -4.51 10.10
N GLN A 48 12.11 -5.34 9.31
CA GLN A 48 11.68 -6.69 8.88
C GLN A 48 10.36 -6.73 8.11
N GLY A 49 9.98 -5.65 7.42
CA GLY A 49 8.73 -5.59 6.66
C GLY A 49 7.48 -5.46 7.52
N ARG A 50 7.61 -5.15 8.82
CA ARG A 50 6.47 -5.11 9.75
C ARG A 50 5.40 -4.10 9.35
N THR A 51 5.79 -2.92 8.89
CA THR A 51 4.86 -1.86 8.48
C THR A 51 4.12 -2.28 7.20
N ALA A 52 4.85 -2.77 6.19
CA ALA A 52 4.25 -3.30 4.96
C ALA A 52 3.29 -4.46 5.25
N ARG A 53 3.63 -5.35 6.18
CA ARG A 53 2.77 -6.46 6.59
C ARG A 53 1.49 -5.98 7.27
N ALA A 54 1.58 -4.98 8.16
CA ALA A 54 0.42 -4.38 8.80
C ALA A 54 -0.54 -3.73 7.78
N MET A 55 0.01 -2.98 6.81
CA MET A 55 -0.79 -2.42 5.70
C MET A 55 -1.50 -3.51 4.89
N ARG A 56 -0.81 -4.62 4.58
CA ARG A 56 -1.41 -5.78 3.88
C ARG A 56 -2.54 -6.43 4.69
N THR A 57 -2.40 -6.51 6.02
CA THR A 57 -3.46 -7.03 6.90
C THR A 57 -4.70 -6.13 6.87
N ILE A 58 -4.52 -4.82 6.97
CA ILE A 58 -5.62 -3.84 6.86
C ILE A 58 -6.32 -3.96 5.51
N LEU A 59 -5.54 -4.06 4.43
CA LEU A 59 -6.05 -4.26 3.08
C LEU A 59 -6.88 -5.53 2.94
N SER A 60 -6.37 -6.65 3.46
CA SER A 60 -7.07 -7.94 3.44
C SER A 60 -8.41 -7.86 4.18
N ALA A 61 -8.44 -7.17 5.33
CA ALA A 61 -9.67 -6.95 6.08
C ALA A 61 -10.67 -6.04 5.35
N ALA A 62 -10.18 -4.98 4.69
CA ALA A 62 -11.01 -4.09 3.89
C ALA A 62 -11.57 -4.79 2.64
N SER A 63 -10.75 -5.59 1.97
CA SER A 63 -11.10 -6.26 0.71
C SER A 63 -12.07 -7.45 0.94
N ALA A 64 -12.03 -8.07 2.13
CA ALA A 64 -12.97 -9.13 2.52
C ALA A 64 -14.45 -8.69 2.41
N LYS A 65 -14.75 -7.42 2.68
CA LYS A 65 -16.12 -6.88 2.54
C LYS A 65 -16.60 -6.81 1.09
N VAL A 66 -15.68 -6.68 0.15
CA VAL A 66 -15.97 -6.46 -1.28
C VAL A 66 -15.86 -7.75 -2.10
N LYS A 67 -15.58 -8.89 -1.46
CA LYS A 67 -15.36 -10.21 -2.11
C LYS A 67 -14.36 -10.19 -3.27
N LYS A 68 -13.46 -9.20 -3.29
CA LYS A 68 -12.37 -9.04 -4.27
C LYS A 68 -11.07 -9.12 -3.50
N ARG A 69 -10.11 -9.94 -3.96
CA ARG A 69 -8.80 -10.01 -3.33
C ARG A 69 -8.02 -8.74 -3.69
N THR A 70 -7.33 -8.14 -2.74
CA THR A 70 -6.48 -6.98 -3.02
C THR A 70 -5.10 -7.20 -2.42
N VAL A 71 -4.06 -7.01 -3.23
CA VAL A 71 -2.66 -7.21 -2.83
C VAL A 71 -1.93 -5.87 -2.91
N LEU A 72 -0.99 -5.64 -1.98
CA LEU A 72 -0.12 -4.46 -1.97
C LEU A 72 1.28 -4.84 -2.42
N GLU A 73 1.73 -4.21 -3.50
CA GLU A 73 3.10 -4.21 -3.97
C GLU A 73 3.71 -2.83 -3.73
N ILE A 74 4.93 -2.83 -3.17
CA ILE A 74 5.70 -1.61 -2.94
C ILE A 74 6.82 -1.65 -3.98
N ILE A 75 6.84 -0.64 -4.82
CA ILE A 75 7.75 -0.55 -5.97
C ILE A 75 8.74 0.60 -5.75
N GLU A 76 9.96 0.40 -6.26
CA GLU A 76 11.07 1.37 -6.23
C GLU A 76 10.88 2.49 -7.27
#